data_AF-A0A0D7AKI9-F1
#
_entry.id   AF-A0A0D7AKI9-F1
#
_cell.length_a   1.000
_cell.length_b   1.000
_cell.length_c   1.000
_cell.angle_alpha   90.00
_cell.angle_beta   90.00
_cell.angle_gamma   90.00
#
_symmetry.space_group_name_H-M   'P 1'
#
loop_
_entity.id
_entity.type
_entity.pdbx_description
1 polymer ?
#
loop_
_entity_poly.entity_id
_entity_poly.type
_entity_poly.pdbx_seq_one_letter_code
_entity_poly.pdbx_strand_id
1 'polypeptide(L)'
;QAALNAYSRRPDCFRRTTESIRVQCGQLELDEDARVHAAISMTLCELATAKHHTPPLECSAFAFEPSSVLFENDVEPLTSRECVNALSRSAQFWSSYSGYLREVPQLCYAFRRWNDIDTAREIFHNSTVEAMKLLRHMNAR
;
A
#
# COMPACT_ATOMS: atom_id res chain seq x y z
N GLN A 1 -21.75 13.12 -4.81
CA GLN A 1 -20.74 13.05 -3.72
C GLN A 1 -20.54 11.65 -3.12
N ALA A 2 -21.58 10.85 -2.85
CA ALA A 2 -21.41 9.51 -2.24
C ALA A 2 -20.52 8.53 -3.05
N ALA A 3 -20.63 8.53 -4.38
CA ALA A 3 -19.79 7.69 -5.26
C ALA A 3 -18.30 8.11 -5.27
N LEU A 4 -18.02 9.41 -5.15
CA LEU A 4 -16.66 9.95 -5.03
C LEU A 4 -16.03 9.58 -3.69
N ASN A 5 -16.79 9.67 -2.60
CA ASN A 5 -16.34 9.23 -1.28
C ASN A 5 -16.13 7.71 -1.21
N ALA A 6 -16.97 6.92 -1.90
CA ALA A 6 -16.78 5.47 -2.02
C ALA A 6 -15.55 5.11 -2.86
N TYR A 7 -15.24 5.91 -3.89
CA TYR A 7 -14.02 5.76 -4.68
C TYR A 7 -12.77 6.11 -3.87
N SER A 8 -12.77 7.23 -3.14
CA SER A 8 -11.67 7.62 -2.24
C SER A 8 -11.45 6.64 -1.07
N ARG A 9 -12.47 5.87 -0.70
CA ARG A 9 -12.39 4.82 0.33
C ARG A 9 -12.01 3.45 -0.18
N ARG A 10 -11.97 3.22 -1.50
CA ARG A 10 -11.40 1.98 -2.03
C ARG A 10 -9.89 2.04 -1.82
N PRO A 11 -9.29 1.06 -1.13
CA PRO A 11 -7.84 1.04 -1.04
C PRO A 11 -7.31 0.76 -2.44
N ASP A 12 -6.63 1.76 -3.03
CA ASP A 12 -5.88 1.57 -4.26
C ASP A 12 -4.71 0.59 -4.01
N CYS A 13 -4.20 -0.03 -5.07
CA CYS A 13 -3.17 -1.06 -4.96
C CYS A 13 -1.98 -0.59 -4.10
N PHE A 14 -1.56 0.67 -4.30
CA PHE A 14 -0.47 1.29 -3.55
C PHE A 14 -0.74 1.44 -2.05
N ARG A 15 -1.95 1.87 -1.67
CA ARG A 15 -2.35 1.95 -0.26
C ARG A 15 -2.29 0.57 0.40
N ARG A 16 -2.77 -0.48 -0.28
CA ARG A 16 -2.72 -1.85 0.25
C ARG A 16 -1.31 -2.37 0.39
N THR A 17 -0.46 -2.16 -0.62
CA THR A 17 0.96 -2.51 -0.54
C THR A 17 1.62 -1.82 0.64
N THR A 18 1.26 -0.56 0.90
CA THR A 18 1.84 0.18 2.03
C THR A 18 1.27 -0.25 3.38
N GLU A 19 0.00 -0.63 3.45
CA GLU A 19 -0.61 -1.22 4.65
C GLU A 19 -0.07 -2.64 4.94
N SER A 20 0.35 -3.39 3.93
CA SER A 20 0.96 -4.72 4.10
C SER A 20 2.40 -4.67 4.60
N ILE A 21 3.08 -3.52 4.46
CA ILE A 21 4.40 -3.31 5.04
C ILE A 21 4.24 -3.20 6.57
N ARG A 22 4.41 -4.32 7.26
CA ARG A 22 4.24 -4.44 8.72
C ARG A 22 5.43 -3.92 9.51
N VAL A 23 6.61 -3.91 8.89
CA VAL A 23 7.81 -3.29 9.46
C VAL A 23 7.60 -1.79 9.65
N GLN A 24 8.14 -1.24 10.73
CA GLN A 24 8.16 0.21 10.90
C GLN A 24 8.91 0.81 9.70
N CYS A 25 8.45 1.93 9.12
CA CYS A 25 9.08 2.50 7.92
C CYS A 25 10.61 2.70 8.04
N GLY A 26 11.14 2.91 9.24
CA GLY A 26 12.58 3.00 9.49
C GLY A 26 13.34 1.66 9.47
N GLN A 27 12.64 0.53 9.58
CA GLN A 27 13.21 -0.82 9.48
C GLN A 27 13.35 -1.29 8.02
N LEU A 28 12.63 -0.69 7.06
CA LEU A 28 12.80 -0.98 5.62
C LEU A 28 14.18 -0.60 5.07
N GLU A 29 14.92 0.27 5.77
CA GLU A 29 16.31 0.56 5.41
C GLU A 29 17.23 -0.61 5.78
N LEU A 30 16.85 -1.39 6.80
CA LEU A 30 17.64 -2.48 7.38
C LEU A 30 17.18 -3.87 6.90
N ASP A 31 15.90 -4.00 6.53
CA ASP A 31 15.29 -5.23 6.02
C ASP A 31 15.23 -5.20 4.49
N GLU A 32 16.23 -5.82 3.86
CA GLU A 32 16.32 -5.86 2.40
C GLU A 32 15.20 -6.69 1.76
N ASP A 33 14.76 -7.77 2.41
CA ASP A 33 13.73 -8.66 1.88
C ASP A 33 12.37 -7.96 1.87
N ALA A 34 12.02 -7.27 2.96
CA ALA A 34 10.81 -6.45 3.03
C ALA A 34 10.85 -5.30 1.99
N ARG A 35 12.02 -4.68 1.80
CA ARG A 35 12.21 -3.62 0.80
C ARG A 35 12.04 -4.14 -0.63
N VAL A 36 12.61 -5.30 -0.94
CA VAL A 36 12.46 -5.97 -2.24
C VAL A 36 11.02 -6.37 -2.49
N HIS A 37 10.36 -6.98 -1.50
CA HIS A 37 8.95 -7.38 -1.59
C HIS A 37 8.03 -6.19 -1.87
N ALA A 38 8.21 -5.09 -1.13
CA ALA A 38 7.47 -3.85 -1.32
C ALA A 38 7.72 -3.24 -2.70
N ALA A 39 8.97 -3.25 -3.18
CA ALA A 39 9.31 -2.73 -4.49
C ALA A 39 8.68 -3.53 -5.64
N ILE A 40 8.70 -4.87 -5.55
CA ILE A 40 8.00 -5.74 -6.51
C ILE A 40 6.51 -5.41 -6.50
N SER A 41 5.90 -5.40 -5.32
CA SER A 41 4.49 -5.11 -5.12
C SER A 41 4.05 -3.77 -5.73
N MET A 42 4.78 -2.69 -5.44
CA MET A 42 4.49 -1.36 -6.00
C MET A 42 4.67 -1.32 -7.52
N THR A 43 5.67 -2.04 -8.04
CA THR A 43 5.85 -2.18 -9.50
C THR A 43 4.65 -2.86 -10.14
N LEU A 44 4.14 -3.94 -9.54
CA LEU A 44 2.95 -4.62 -10.05
C LEU A 44 1.70 -3.74 -10.00
N CYS A 45 1.55 -2.93 -8.96
CA CYS A 45 0.50 -1.90 -8.89
C CYS A 45 0.61 -0.90 -10.05
N GLU A 46 1.82 -0.43 -10.36
CA GLU A 46 2.06 0.49 -11.47
C GLU A 46 1.71 -0.18 -12.82
N LEU A 47 2.21 -1.40 -13.05
CA LEU A 47 1.95 -2.14 -14.29
C LEU A 47 0.46 -2.40 -14.51
N ALA A 48 -0.29 -2.69 -13.45
CA ALA A 48 -1.73 -2.89 -13.51
C ALA A 48 -2.51 -1.64 -13.95
N THR A 49 -1.94 -0.44 -13.85
CA THR A 49 -2.55 0.78 -14.38
C THR A 49 -2.55 0.82 -15.91
N ALA A 50 -1.62 0.10 -16.56
CA ALA A 50 -1.50 0.05 -18.01
C ALA A 50 -2.28 -1.14 -18.59
N LYS A 51 -3.28 -0.87 -19.43
CA LYS A 51 -4.22 -1.87 -20.00
C LYS A 51 -3.58 -2.99 -20.84
N HIS A 52 -2.30 -2.85 -21.22
CA HIS A 52 -1.61 -3.73 -22.17
C HIS A 52 -0.34 -4.41 -21.62
N HIS A 53 -0.02 -4.24 -20.33
CA HIS A 53 1.15 -4.87 -19.73
C HIS A 53 0.72 -5.93 -18.73
N THR A 54 0.98 -7.19 -19.05
CA THR A 54 0.83 -8.30 -18.11
C THR A 54 2.14 -8.49 -17.34
N PRO A 55 2.10 -8.55 -16.01
CA PRO A 55 3.27 -8.90 -15.21
C PRO A 55 3.88 -10.25 -15.61
N PRO A 56 5.19 -10.46 -15.38
CA PRO A 56 5.80 -11.78 -15.49
C PRO A 56 5.11 -12.79 -14.55
N LEU A 57 4.97 -14.05 -14.99
CA LEU A 57 4.34 -15.11 -14.20
C LEU A 57 5.13 -15.44 -12.93
N GLU A 58 6.44 -15.24 -12.98
CA GLU A 58 7.37 -15.34 -11.85
C GLU A 58 7.00 -14.38 -10.71
N CYS A 59 6.24 -13.31 -11.00
CA CYS A 59 5.81 -12.32 -10.02
C CYS A 59 4.37 -12.56 -9.50
N SER A 60 3.72 -13.66 -9.87
CA SER A 60 2.33 -13.94 -9.49
C SER A 60 2.09 -14.02 -7.99
N ALA A 61 3.08 -14.49 -7.20
CA ALA A 61 3.01 -14.52 -5.74
C ALA A 61 2.92 -13.12 -5.10
N PHE A 62 3.32 -12.07 -5.82
CA PHE A 62 3.30 -10.68 -5.39
C PHE A 62 2.10 -9.92 -5.98
N ALA A 63 1.36 -10.54 -6.90
CA ALA A 63 0.16 -9.93 -7.46
C ALA A 63 -0.94 -9.94 -6.40
N PHE A 64 -1.44 -8.76 -6.02
CA PHE A 64 -2.47 -8.63 -5.01
C PHE A 64 -3.82 -9.11 -5.51
N GLU A 65 -4.25 -10.28 -5.03
CA GLU A 65 -5.66 -10.70 -5.05
C GLU A 65 -6.41 -10.05 -3.87
N PRO A 66 -7.66 -9.61 -4.03
CA PRO A 66 -8.42 -8.88 -3.00
C PRO A 66 -8.74 -9.66 -1.71
N SER A 67 -8.28 -10.91 -1.59
CA SER A 67 -8.62 -11.83 -0.50
C SER A 67 -7.42 -12.39 0.26
N SER A 68 -6.17 -12.13 -0.16
CA SER A 68 -4.98 -12.69 0.48
C SER A 68 -4.32 -11.65 1.39
N VAL A 69 -4.53 -11.83 2.69
CA VAL A 69 -3.65 -11.25 3.72
C VAL A 69 -2.33 -12.02 3.60
N LEU A 70 -1.42 -11.55 2.75
CA LEU A 70 -0.12 -12.20 2.59
C LEU A 70 0.66 -12.01 3.88
N PHE A 71 0.86 -13.12 4.59
CA PHE A 71 1.76 -13.18 5.73
C PHE A 71 3.18 -13.14 5.19
N GLU A 72 4.02 -12.31 5.80
CA GLU A 72 5.47 -12.12 5.55
C GLU A 72 6.29 -13.43 5.54
N ASN A 73 5.68 -14.56 5.91
CA ASN A 73 6.30 -15.88 6.05
C ASN A 73 6.06 -16.85 4.88
N ASP A 74 5.18 -16.53 3.91
CA ASP A 74 4.80 -17.50 2.85
C ASP A 74 5.56 -17.31 1.53
N VAL A 75 6.28 -16.20 1.35
CA VAL A 75 7.00 -15.90 0.10
C VAL A 75 8.48 -16.16 0.28
N GLU A 76 8.97 -17.29 -0.23
CA GLU A 76 10.39 -17.66 -0.11
C GLU A 76 11.30 -16.65 -0.84
N PRO A 77 12.49 -16.33 -0.30
CA PRO A 77 13.46 -15.41 -0.93
C PRO A 77 13.83 -15.78 -2.38
N LEU A 78 13.73 -17.06 -2.74
CA LEU A 78 13.93 -17.56 -4.10
C LEU A 78 12.90 -16.98 -5.08
N THR A 79 11.63 -16.89 -4.67
CA THR A 79 10.54 -16.36 -5.50
C THR A 79 10.72 -14.86 -5.80
N SER A 80 11.20 -14.09 -4.82
CA SER A 80 11.57 -12.68 -5.01
C SER A 80 12.66 -12.53 -6.06
N ARG A 81 13.72 -13.35 -5.99
CA ARG A 81 14.83 -13.32 -6.95
C ARG A 81 14.40 -13.67 -8.36
N GLU A 82 13.54 -14.68 -8.52
CA GLU A 82 13.00 -15.08 -9.81
C GLU A 82 12.14 -13.98 -10.43
N CYS A 83 11.26 -13.35 -9.64
CA CYS A 83 10.47 -12.22 -10.09
C CYS A 83 11.37 -11.03 -10.50
N VAL A 84 12.37 -10.66 -9.69
CA VAL A 84 13.30 -9.56 -10.02
C VAL A 84 14.07 -9.85 -11.30
N ASN A 85 14.54 -11.08 -11.49
CA ASN A 85 15.17 -11.50 -12.73
C ASN A 85 14.21 -11.37 -13.92
N ALA A 86 12.94 -11.74 -13.76
CA ALA A 86 11.94 -11.58 -14.82
C ALA A 86 11.63 -10.10 -15.13
N LEU A 87 11.54 -9.24 -14.11
CA LEU A 87 11.38 -7.78 -14.29
C LEU A 87 12.56 -7.17 -15.06
N SER A 88 13.79 -7.66 -14.81
CA SER A 88 15.00 -7.19 -15.50
C SER A 88 14.99 -7.42 -17.03
N ARG A 89 14.13 -8.32 -17.53
CA ARG A 89 13.99 -8.61 -18.97
C ARG A 89 13.34 -7.45 -19.76
N SER A 90 12.74 -6.48 -19.07
CA SER A 90 12.14 -5.29 -19.66
C SER A 90 12.74 -4.04 -19.03
N ALA A 91 13.30 -3.15 -19.86
CA ALA A 91 13.87 -1.88 -19.37
C ALA A 91 12.82 -1.01 -18.65
N GLN A 92 11.56 -1.06 -19.11
CA GLN A 92 10.45 -0.35 -18.46
C GLN A 92 10.18 -0.92 -17.07
N PHE A 93 10.05 -2.25 -16.95
CA PHE A 93 9.74 -2.89 -15.67
C PHE A 93 10.89 -2.73 -14.69
N TRP A 94 12.13 -2.83 -15.17
CA TRP A 94 13.33 -2.57 -14.39
C TRP A 94 13.39 -1.14 -13.86
N SER A 95 13.00 -0.14 -14.68
CA SER A 95 12.98 1.26 -14.25
C SER A 95 11.98 1.50 -13.11
N SER A 96 10.76 0.94 -13.21
CA SER A 96 9.77 0.99 -12.15
C SER A 96 10.26 0.31 -10.87
N TYR A 97 10.74 -0.94 -10.98
CA TYR A 97 11.25 -1.70 -9.84
C TYR A 97 12.42 -1.02 -9.13
N SER A 98 13.44 -0.60 -9.88
CA SER A 98 14.62 0.06 -9.30
C SER A 98 14.30 1.42 -8.68
N GLY A 99 13.32 2.14 -9.25
CA GLY A 99 12.76 3.35 -8.65
C GLY A 99 12.13 3.07 -7.29
N TYR A 100 11.19 2.13 -7.24
CA TYR A 100 10.52 1.78 -5.98
C TYR A 100 11.48 1.18 -4.96
N LEU A 101 12.44 0.35 -5.35
CA LEU A 101 13.43 -0.22 -4.43
C LEU A 101 14.18 0.87 -3.64
N ARG A 102 14.50 1.98 -4.30
CA ARG A 102 15.14 3.15 -3.67
C ARG A 102 14.17 4.00 -2.86
N GLU A 103 12.93 4.12 -3.31
CA GLU A 103 11.97 5.11 -2.81
C GLU A 103 11.00 4.56 -1.74
N VAL A 104 10.83 3.23 -1.64
CA VAL A 104 9.93 2.55 -0.68
C VAL A 104 10.06 3.06 0.76
N PRO A 105 11.27 3.26 1.34
CA PRO A 105 11.36 3.80 2.70
C PRO A 105 10.72 5.20 2.83
N GLN A 106 11.00 6.09 1.87
CA GLN A 106 10.44 7.44 1.85
C GLN A 106 8.92 7.44 1.59
N LEU A 107 8.47 6.59 0.66
CA LEU A 107 7.05 6.40 0.37
C LEU A 107 6.29 5.87 1.58
N CYS A 108 6.87 4.93 2.35
CA CYS A 108 6.27 4.41 3.57
C CYS A 108 5.97 5.54 4.57
N TYR A 109 6.94 6.42 4.82
CA TYR A 109 6.73 7.57 5.71
C TYR A 109 5.65 8.52 5.20
N ALA A 110 5.62 8.79 3.89
CA ALA A 110 4.59 9.62 3.29
C ALA A 110 3.19 9.00 3.46
N PHE A 111 3.00 7.75 3.07
CA PHE A 111 1.72 7.06 3.16
C PHE A 111 1.23 6.90 4.61
N ARG A 112 2.13 6.56 5.54
CA ARG A 112 1.77 6.48 6.97
C ARG A 112 1.27 7.80 7.50
N ARG A 113 1.96 8.91 7.18
CA ARG A 113 1.53 10.26 7.56
C ARG A 113 0.14 10.59 7.00
N TRP A 114 -0.13 10.26 5.75
CA TRP A 114 -1.45 10.49 5.16
C TRP A 114 -2.55 9.69 5.88
N ASN A 115 -2.29 8.41 6.16
CA ASN A 115 -3.24 7.55 6.86
C ASN A 115 -3.51 8.02 8.29
N ASP A 116 -2.46 8.43 9.02
CA ASP A 116 -2.57 8.97 10.38
C ASP A 116 -3.38 10.28 10.41
N ILE A 117 -3.17 11.16 9.42
CA ILE A 117 -3.92 12.42 9.28
C ILE A 117 -5.41 12.15 9.02
N ASP A 118 -5.73 11.25 8.10
CA ASP A 118 -7.12 10.95 7.75
C ASP A 118 -7.85 10.25 8.91
N THR A 119 -7.16 9.35 9.61
CA THR A 119 -7.67 8.70 10.83
C THR A 119 -7.96 9.74 11.91
N ALA A 120 -7.04 10.68 12.15
CA ALA A 120 -7.24 11.74 13.13
C ALA A 120 -8.45 12.62 12.77
N ARG A 121 -8.58 13.00 11.49
CA ARG A 121 -9.74 13.79 11.00
C ARG A 121 -11.07 13.07 11.23
N GLU A 122 -11.13 11.76 10.97
CA GLU A 122 -12.33 10.96 11.20
C GLU A 122 -12.68 10.90 12.69
N ILE A 123 -11.70 10.65 13.56
CA ILE A 123 -11.90 10.64 15.02
C ILE A 123 -12.42 12.00 15.51
N PHE A 124 -11.83 13.10 15.06
CA PHE A 124 -12.27 14.45 15.42
C PHE A 124 -13.69 14.73 14.91
N HIS A 125 -14.01 14.35 13.68
CA HIS A 125 -15.37 14.49 13.15
C HIS A 125 -16.38 13.70 13.99
N ASN A 126 -16.10 12.43 14.28
CA ASN A 126 -17.00 11.59 15.08
C ASN A 126 -17.17 12.16 16.50
N SER A 127 -16.08 12.60 17.12
CA SER A 127 -16.11 13.21 18.46
C SER A 127 -16.93 14.51 18.49
N THR A 128 -16.80 15.37 17.48
CA THR A 128 -17.57 16.62 17.39
C THR A 128 -19.06 16.37 17.15
N VAL A 129 -19.42 15.38 16.34
CA VAL A 129 -20.82 14.97 16.13
C VAL A 129 -21.44 14.48 17.44
N GLU A 130 -20.75 13.61 18.19
CA GLU A 130 -21.25 13.11 19.47
C GLU A 130 -21.35 14.23 20.52
N ALA A 131 -20.37 15.14 20.59
CA ALA A 131 -20.42 16.30 21.46
C ALA A 131 -21.63 17.20 21.15
N MET A 132 -21.92 17.46 19.86
CA MET A 132 -23.10 18.23 19.46
C MET A 132 -24.42 17.53 19.84
N LYS A 133 -24.51 16.20 19.70
CA LYS A 133 -25.69 15.43 20.12
C LYS A 133 -25.91 15.56 21.63
N LEU A 134 -24.85 15.43 22.43
CA LEU A 134 -24.91 15.59 23.88
C LEU A 134 -25.38 17.00 24.27
N LEU A 135 -24.78 18.05 23.68
CA LEU A 135 -25.16 19.43 23.95
C LEU A 135 -26.63 19.70 23.62
N ARG A 136 -27.13 19.17 22.49
CA ARG A 136 -28.56 19.26 22.13
C ARG A 136 -29.46 18.54 23.12
N HIS A 137 -29.05 17.36 23.60
CA HIS A 137 -29.81 16.62 24.61
C HIS A 137 -29.88 17.36 25.95
N MET A 138 -28.77 17.98 26.38
CA MET A 138 -28.71 18.78 27.60
C MET A 138 -29.54 20.06 27.51
N ASN A 139 -29.59 20.70 26.34
CA ASN A 139 -30.34 21.95 26.13
C ASN A 139 -31.85 21.74 25.92
N ALA A 140 -32.29 20.48 25.71
CA ALA A 140 -33.70 20.11 25.55
C ALA A 140 -34.36 19.64 26.87
N ARG A 141 -33.60 19.64 27.98
CA ARG A 141 -34.10 19.47 29.34
C ARG A 141 -34.25 20.85 29.99
#